data_AF-A0A0M3HHG3-F1
#
_entry.id   AF-A0A0M3HHG3-F1
#
_cell.length_a   1.000
_cell.length_b   1.000
_cell.length_c   1.000
_cell.angle_alpha   90.00
_cell.angle_beta   90.00
_cell.angle_gamma   90.00
#
_symmetry.space_group_name_H-M   'P 1'
#
loop_
_entity.id
_entity.type
_entity.pdbx_description
1 polymer ?
#
loop_
_entity_poly.entity_id
_entity_poly.type
_entity_poly.pdbx_seq_one_letter_code
_entity_poly.pdbx_strand_id
1 'polypeptide(L)'
;MQNNPQANVAQLRDQVIRQFGTSGCIDNPSEVMSECSDSIPCLYDYSMLRSKVLAIEAKNEWAIFQSDRTLGSRRYNSCGAIMIEYPAYMLKTPSMAAAYLQGDIASFSCYQTHWIKGDYEYKCKCNLNLFFNLH
;
A
#
# COMPACT_ATOMS: atom_id res chain seq x y z
N MET A 1 42.01 -47.58 -14.67
CA MET A 1 40.66 -47.06 -14.37
C MET A 1 40.75 -45.54 -14.50
N GLN A 2 39.85 -44.94 -15.29
CA GLN A 2 39.96 -43.58 -15.80
C GLN A 2 40.13 -42.52 -14.70
N ASN A 3 41.14 -41.65 -14.84
CA ASN A 3 41.14 -40.33 -14.21
C ASN A 3 39.95 -39.55 -14.79
N ASN A 4 38.88 -39.40 -14.00
CA ASN A 4 37.68 -38.69 -14.42
C ASN A 4 37.94 -37.17 -14.35
N PRO A 5 38.10 -36.48 -15.49
CA PRO A 5 38.39 -35.04 -15.48
C PRO A 5 37.22 -34.22 -14.94
N GLN A 6 36.01 -34.80 -14.83
CA GLN A 6 34.83 -34.12 -14.27
C GLN A 6 34.87 -33.97 -12.75
N ALA A 7 35.63 -34.81 -12.03
CA ALA A 7 35.79 -34.64 -10.58
C ALA A 7 36.62 -33.39 -10.23
N ASN A 8 37.55 -33.01 -11.12
CA ASN A 8 38.45 -31.87 -10.91
C ASN A 8 37.75 -30.52 -11.15
N VAL A 9 36.88 -30.42 -12.17
CA VAL A 9 36.10 -29.18 -12.41
C VAL A 9 35.07 -28.89 -11.31
N ALA A 10 34.47 -29.92 -10.70
CA ALA A 10 33.55 -29.72 -9.58
C ALA A 10 34.27 -29.10 -8.36
N GLN A 11 35.47 -29.59 -8.05
CA GLN A 11 36.29 -29.07 -6.94
C GLN A 11 36.86 -27.68 -7.24
N LEU A 12 37.29 -27.42 -8.48
CA LEU A 12 37.74 -26.08 -8.88
C LEU A 12 36.62 -25.05 -8.79
N ARG A 13 35.41 -25.41 -9.21
CA ARG A 13 34.24 -24.54 -9.17
C ARG A 13 33.92 -24.14 -7.72
N ASP A 14 34.02 -25.10 -6.81
CA ASP A 14 33.77 -24.88 -5.38
C ASP A 14 34.85 -24.00 -4.73
N GLN A 15 36.12 -24.13 -5.14
CA GLN A 15 37.21 -23.25 -4.70
C GLN A 15 37.04 -21.82 -5.24
N VAL A 16 36.67 -21.66 -6.52
CA VAL A 16 36.40 -20.35 -7.13
C VAL A 16 35.20 -19.68 -6.46
N ILE A 17 34.13 -20.41 -6.15
CA ILE A 17 32.97 -19.87 -5.42
C ILE A 17 33.36 -19.40 -4.01
N ARG A 18 34.20 -20.15 -3.28
CA ARG A 18 34.67 -19.72 -1.95
C ARG A 18 35.60 -18.51 -2.01
N GLN A 19 36.46 -18.43 -3.03
CA GLN A 19 37.48 -17.40 -3.15
C GLN A 19 36.95 -16.08 -3.72
N PHE A 20 35.91 -16.13 -4.57
CA PHE A 20 35.25 -14.94 -5.13
C PHE A 20 33.91 -14.61 -4.45
N GLY A 21 33.28 -15.58 -3.78
CA GLY A 21 32.04 -15.36 -3.02
C GLY A 21 32.24 -14.63 -1.69
N THR A 22 33.46 -14.58 -1.17
CA THR A 22 33.80 -13.93 0.12
C THR A 22 34.14 -12.45 0.00
N SER A 23 34.49 -11.94 -1.18
CA SER A 23 34.87 -10.52 -1.37
C SER A 23 33.71 -9.65 -1.87
N GLY A 24 32.72 -10.25 -2.55
CA GLY A 24 31.59 -9.54 -3.15
C GLY A 24 30.26 -9.65 -2.39
N CYS A 25 30.03 -10.70 -1.61
CA CYS A 25 28.75 -10.95 -0.95
C CYS A 25 28.76 -10.46 0.50
N ILE A 26 27.59 -10.08 1.02
CA ILE A 26 27.39 -9.78 2.44
C ILE A 26 27.81 -11.02 3.26
N ASP A 27 28.53 -10.79 4.36
CA ASP A 27 29.13 -11.83 5.21
C ASP A 27 28.14 -12.90 5.70
N ASN A 28 26.83 -12.58 5.74
CA ASN A 28 25.76 -13.55 5.99
C ASN A 28 24.43 -13.17 5.29
N PRO A 29 24.07 -13.74 4.14
CA PRO A 29 22.78 -13.45 3.49
C PRO A 29 21.58 -13.90 4.33
N SER A 30 21.76 -14.94 5.15
CA SER A 30 20.72 -15.41 6.08
C SER A 30 20.38 -14.38 7.15
N GLU A 31 21.38 -13.61 7.60
CA GLU A 31 21.17 -12.54 8.60
C GLU A 31 20.35 -11.41 7.97
N VAL A 32 20.68 -11.01 6.73
CA VAL A 32 19.94 -9.99 5.98
C VAL A 32 18.47 -10.36 5.85
N MET A 33 18.19 -11.60 5.45
CA MET A 33 16.81 -12.08 5.30
C MET A 33 16.07 -12.12 6.64
N SER A 34 16.75 -12.50 7.72
CA SER A 34 16.15 -12.54 9.06
C SER A 34 15.84 -11.14 9.62
N GLU A 35 16.72 -10.17 9.37
CA GLU A 35 16.61 -8.81 9.91
C GLU A 35 15.71 -7.92 9.05
N CYS A 36 15.86 -7.96 7.73
CA CYS A 36 15.10 -7.12 6.81
C CYS A 36 13.74 -7.70 6.40
N SER A 37 13.56 -9.02 6.49
CA SER A 37 12.37 -9.72 5.95
C SER A 37 12.10 -9.25 4.51
N ASP A 38 10.94 -8.64 4.24
CA ASP A 38 10.52 -8.17 2.91
C ASP A 38 10.67 -6.66 2.70
N SER A 39 11.34 -5.95 3.61
CA SER A 39 11.56 -4.50 3.48
C SER A 39 12.61 -4.20 2.42
N ILE A 40 12.18 -3.77 1.22
CA ILE A 40 13.06 -3.40 0.11
C ILE A 40 14.11 -2.35 0.49
N PRO A 41 13.78 -1.25 1.21
CA PRO A 41 14.79 -0.28 1.63
C PRO A 41 15.88 -0.89 2.53
N CYS A 42 15.48 -1.77 3.45
CA CYS A 42 16.42 -2.46 4.34
C CYS A 42 17.34 -3.39 3.54
N LEU A 43 16.79 -4.20 2.62
CA LEU A 43 17.57 -5.08 1.77
C LEU A 43 18.57 -4.29 0.91
N TYR A 44 18.16 -3.14 0.39
CA TYR A 44 19.02 -2.26 -0.40
C TYR A 44 20.18 -1.69 0.44
N ASP A 45 19.89 -1.07 1.58
CA ASP A 45 20.95 -0.47 2.42
C ASP A 45 21.88 -1.53 3.02
N TYR A 46 21.36 -2.69 3.38
CA TYR A 46 22.16 -3.79 3.89
C TYR A 46 23.07 -4.38 2.80
N SER A 47 22.54 -4.59 1.59
CA SER A 47 23.30 -5.23 0.50
C SER A 47 24.25 -4.28 -0.23
N MET A 48 23.85 -3.03 -0.43
CA MET A 48 24.58 -2.06 -1.23
C MET A 48 25.53 -1.22 -0.39
N LEU A 49 25.07 -0.73 0.78
CA LEU A 49 25.88 0.12 1.67
C LEU A 49 26.62 -0.70 2.73
N ARG A 50 26.35 -2.01 2.83
CA ARG A 50 26.95 -2.94 3.81
C ARG A 50 26.83 -2.44 5.25
N SER A 51 25.74 -1.73 5.57
CA SER A 51 25.52 -1.14 6.89
C SER A 51 24.25 -1.66 7.52
N LYS A 52 24.41 -2.52 8.54
CA LYS A 52 23.28 -3.05 9.32
C LYS A 52 22.50 -1.94 10.03
N VAL A 53 23.20 -0.94 10.57
CA VAL A 53 22.56 0.15 11.33
C VAL A 53 21.66 0.99 10.42
N LEU A 54 22.14 1.36 9.23
CA LEU A 54 21.34 2.12 8.26
C LEU A 54 20.14 1.30 7.77
N ALA A 55 20.34 0.01 7.50
CA ALA A 55 19.27 -0.87 7.06
C ALA A 55 18.13 -1.01 8.09
N ILE A 56 18.46 -1.14 9.38
CA ILE A 56 17.47 -1.21 10.45
C ILE A 56 16.71 0.11 10.59
N GLU A 57 17.40 1.25 10.50
CA GLU A 57 16.74 2.55 10.56
C GLU A 57 15.78 2.74 9.38
N ALA A 58 16.23 2.44 8.16
CA ALA A 58 15.41 2.50 6.96
C ALA A 58 14.19 1.55 7.05
N LYS A 59 14.33 0.38 7.68
CA LYS A 59 13.21 -0.53 7.95
C LYS A 59 12.18 0.11 8.88
N ASN A 60 12.62 0.76 9.96
CA ASN A 60 11.74 1.40 10.92
C ASN A 60 11.00 2.58 10.27
N GLU A 61 11.72 3.44 9.55
CA GLU A 61 11.13 4.54 8.79
C GLU A 61 10.14 4.06 7.74
N TRP A 62 10.47 2.98 7.02
CA TRP A 62 9.57 2.37 6.04
C TRP A 62 8.27 1.87 6.66
N ALA A 63 8.33 1.26 7.86
CA ALA A 63 7.14 0.82 8.57
C ALA A 63 6.23 1.99 8.95
N ILE A 64 6.81 3.09 9.45
CA ILE A 64 6.09 4.33 9.79
C ILE A 64 5.46 4.91 8.52
N PHE A 65 6.25 5.04 7.44
CA PHE A 65 5.77 5.54 6.15
C PHE A 65 4.61 4.71 5.60
N GLN A 66 4.66 3.38 5.67
CA GLN A 66 3.57 2.53 5.21
C GLN A 66 2.30 2.71 6.06
N SER A 67 2.45 2.87 7.37
CA SER A 67 1.34 3.19 8.27
C SER A 67 0.71 4.53 7.90
N ASP A 68 1.52 5.58 7.75
CA ASP A 68 1.07 6.93 7.41
C ASP A 68 0.44 6.98 6.02
N ARG A 69 1.00 6.27 5.05
CA ARG A 69 0.41 6.12 3.71
C ARG A 69 -0.96 5.44 3.79
N THR A 70 -1.12 4.43 4.64
CA THR A 70 -2.39 3.73 4.82
C THR A 70 -3.43 4.64 5.47
N LEU A 71 -3.03 5.40 6.49
CA LEU A 71 -3.89 6.38 7.16
C LEU A 71 -4.27 7.53 6.22
N GLY A 72 -3.30 8.09 5.51
CA GLY A 72 -3.49 9.14 4.52
C GLY A 72 -4.39 8.68 3.37
N SER A 73 -4.15 7.48 2.83
CA SER A 73 -4.99 6.91 1.75
C SER A 73 -6.43 6.70 2.19
N ARG A 74 -6.70 6.35 3.46
CA ARG A 74 -8.09 6.24 3.98
C ARG A 74 -8.82 7.58 3.94
N ARG A 75 -8.13 8.71 4.08
CA ARG A 75 -8.73 10.05 3.95
C ARG A 75 -9.15 10.36 2.51
N TYR A 76 -8.55 9.71 1.52
CA TYR A 76 -8.80 9.95 0.09
C TYR A 76 -9.73 8.91 -0.56
N ASN A 77 -10.28 7.97 0.21
CA ASN A 77 -11.37 7.13 -0.31
C ASN A 77 -12.59 8.03 -0.59
N SER A 78 -13.09 8.00 -1.82
CA SER A 78 -14.23 8.80 -2.25
C SER A 78 -15.41 7.93 -2.66
N CYS A 79 -16.63 8.41 -2.39
CA CYS A 79 -17.87 7.83 -2.90
C CYS A 79 -18.28 8.44 -4.25
N GLY A 80 -17.44 9.29 -4.84
CA GLY A 80 -17.72 9.99 -6.09
C GLY A 80 -18.74 11.13 -5.96
N ALA A 81 -19.17 11.65 -7.11
CA ALA A 81 -20.19 12.70 -7.19
C ALA A 81 -21.59 12.06 -7.16
N ILE A 82 -22.53 12.69 -6.44
CA ILE A 82 -23.94 12.29 -6.49
C ILE A 82 -24.65 13.11 -7.57
N MET A 83 -25.19 12.41 -8.57
CA MET A 83 -26.09 12.95 -9.59
C MET A 83 -27.53 12.81 -9.10
N ILE A 84 -28.25 13.93 -9.02
CA ILE A 84 -29.67 13.95 -8.68
C ILE A 84 -30.50 13.80 -9.96
N GLU A 85 -31.48 12.90 -9.94
CA GLU A 85 -32.35 12.62 -11.09
C GLU A 85 -33.26 13.83 -11.41
N TYR A 86 -33.72 14.55 -10.38
CA TYR A 86 -34.65 15.67 -10.51
C TYR A 86 -34.13 16.96 -9.84
N PRO A 87 -33.13 17.64 -10.45
CA PRO A 87 -32.54 18.87 -9.88
C PRO A 87 -33.52 20.05 -9.76
N ALA A 88 -34.63 20.03 -10.50
CA ALA A 88 -35.65 21.09 -10.45
C ALA A 88 -36.50 21.07 -9.16
N TYR A 89 -36.56 19.94 -8.47
CA TYR A 89 -37.45 19.74 -7.31
C TYR A 89 -36.70 19.31 -6.04
N MET A 90 -35.40 19.00 -6.17
CA MET A 90 -34.54 18.53 -5.11
C MET A 90 -33.22 19.30 -5.07
N LEU A 91 -32.83 19.69 -3.87
CA LEU A 91 -31.60 20.40 -3.55
C LEU A 91 -30.65 19.44 -2.83
N LYS A 92 -29.38 19.44 -3.24
CA LYS A 92 -28.31 18.71 -2.56
C LYS A 92 -27.44 19.66 -1.75
N THR A 93 -27.09 19.27 -0.55
CA THR A 93 -26.20 20.02 0.34
C THR A 93 -25.02 19.14 0.75
N PRO A 94 -23.76 19.58 0.52
CA PRO A 94 -23.34 20.77 -0.23
C PRO A 94 -23.62 20.67 -1.75
N SER A 95 -24.07 21.77 -2.35
CA SER A 95 -24.47 21.83 -3.77
C SER A 95 -23.29 21.74 -4.75
N MET A 96 -22.09 22.11 -4.30
CA MET A 96 -20.88 22.25 -5.14
C MET A 96 -19.83 21.14 -4.93
N ALA A 97 -20.12 20.11 -4.13
CA ALA A 97 -19.15 19.03 -3.95
C ALA A 97 -19.00 18.22 -5.25
N ALA A 98 -17.79 18.28 -5.84
CA ALA A 98 -17.42 17.49 -7.01
C ALA A 98 -17.23 16.00 -6.68
N ALA A 99 -16.94 15.67 -5.42
CA ALA A 99 -16.90 14.31 -4.91
C ALA A 99 -17.07 14.33 -3.38
N TYR A 100 -17.67 13.27 -2.82
CA TYR A 100 -17.76 13.06 -1.38
C TYR A 100 -16.63 12.15 -0.91
N LEU A 101 -15.91 12.56 0.13
CA LEU A 101 -14.88 11.75 0.77
C LEU A 101 -15.48 10.90 1.89
N GLN A 102 -14.76 9.85 2.27
CA GLN A 102 -15.16 8.98 3.36
C GLN A 102 -15.40 9.79 4.66
N GLY A 103 -16.61 9.68 5.19
CA GLY A 103 -17.07 10.40 6.36
C GLY A 103 -17.94 11.63 6.06
N ASP A 104 -17.94 12.13 4.82
CA ASP A 104 -18.79 13.24 4.41
C ASP A 104 -20.26 12.82 4.40
N ILE A 105 -21.13 13.80 4.68
CA ILE A 105 -22.58 13.62 4.70
C ILE A 105 -23.18 14.48 3.59
N ALA A 106 -23.97 13.85 2.73
CA ALA A 106 -24.80 14.50 1.75
C ALA A 106 -26.24 14.55 2.27
N SER A 107 -26.81 15.75 2.33
CA SER A 107 -28.22 15.94 2.72
C SER A 107 -29.03 16.45 1.53
N PHE A 108 -30.23 15.91 1.37
CA PHE A 108 -31.17 16.26 0.32
C PHE A 108 -32.37 16.98 0.92
N SER A 109 -32.80 18.07 0.29
CA SER A 109 -34.00 18.81 0.66
C SER A 109 -34.88 19.05 -0.57
N CYS A 110 -36.20 19.13 -0.39
CA CYS A 110 -37.14 19.46 -1.47
C CYS A 110 -37.58 20.93 -1.39
N TYR A 111 -38.01 21.48 -2.53
CA TYR A 111 -38.72 22.77 -2.55
C TYR A 111 -40.09 22.64 -1.86
N GLN A 112 -40.65 23.76 -1.38
CA GLN A 112 -41.86 23.80 -0.52
C GLN A 112 -43.09 23.05 -1.07
N THR A 113 -43.17 22.82 -2.39
CA THR A 113 -44.27 22.13 -3.07
C THR A 113 -44.10 20.61 -3.13
N HIS A 114 -42.96 20.07 -2.71
CA HIS A 114 -42.61 18.66 -2.83
C HIS A 114 -42.14 18.07 -1.50
N TRP A 115 -42.26 16.76 -1.35
CA TRP A 115 -41.82 16.02 -0.17
C TRP A 115 -40.88 14.88 -0.59
N ILE A 116 -39.88 14.61 0.25
CA ILE A 116 -38.93 13.53 0.03
C ILE A 116 -39.58 12.20 0.39
N LYS A 117 -39.43 11.20 -0.48
CA LYS A 117 -39.74 9.81 -0.16
C LYS A 117 -38.43 9.05 0.09
N GLY A 118 -38.28 8.51 1.30
CA GLY A 118 -37.09 7.77 1.74
C GLY A 118 -36.10 8.61 2.56
N ASP A 119 -34.86 8.14 2.63
CA ASP A 119 -33.78 8.80 3.38
C ASP A 119 -33.36 10.11 2.73
N TYR A 120 -33.13 11.12 3.56
CA TYR A 120 -32.70 12.45 3.14
C TYR A 120 -31.24 12.76 3.53
N GLU A 121 -30.58 11.88 4.28
CA GLU A 121 -29.18 12.03 4.70
C GLU A 121 -28.39 10.75 4.41
N TYR A 122 -27.27 10.91 3.71
CA TYR A 122 -26.41 9.81 3.33
C TYR A 122 -24.97 10.08 3.72
N LYS A 123 -24.32 9.10 4.36
CA LYS A 123 -22.92 9.18 4.77
C LYS A 123 -22.05 8.32 3.86
N CYS A 124 -21.01 8.93 3.29
CA CYS A 124 -20.01 8.19 2.51
C CYS A 124 -19.22 7.25 3.43
N LYS A 125 -19.33 5.94 3.19
CA LYS A 125 -18.62 4.89 3.92
C LYS A 125 -17.74 4.09 2.95
N CYS A 126 -16.52 3.76 3.36
CA CYS A 126 -15.65 2.85 2.62
C CYS A 126 -16.07 1.41 2.90
N ASN A 127 -17.15 0.98 2.26
CA ASN A 127 -17.43 -0.44 2.09
C ASN A 127 -17.02 -0.80 0.67
N LEU A 128 -16.31 -1.93 0.50
CA LEU A 128 -15.78 -2.40 -0.79
C LEU A 128 -16.88 -2.69 -1.84
N ASN A 129 -18.15 -2.56 -1.45
CA ASN A 129 -19.31 -2.44 -2.31
C ASN A 129 -19.93 -1.06 -2.08
N LEU A 130 -19.87 -0.20 -3.09
CA LEU A 130 -20.60 1.07 -3.18
C LEU A 130 -22.11 0.78 -3.29
N PHE A 131 -22.71 0.34 -2.18
CA PHE A 131 -24.15 0.38 -1.97
C PHE A 131 -24.41 1.37 -0.85
N PHE A 132 -24.94 2.53 -1.22
CA PHE A 132 -25.69 3.38 -0.30
C PHE A 132 -26.77 2.48 0.32
N ASN A 133 -26.55 2.06 1.57
CA ASN A 133 -27.57 1.34 2.31
C ASN A 133 -28.64 2.37 2.68
N LEU A 134 -29.79 2.28 2.00
CA LEU A 134 -31.05 2.82 2.51
C LEU A 134 -31.47 1.97 3.71
N HIS A 135 -31.93 2.60 4.78
CA HIS A 135 -32.59 1.92 5.90
C HIS A 135 -34.01 2.44 6.05
#